data_AF-A0A0B8NTK5-F1
#
_entry.id   AF-A0A0B8NTK5-F1
#
_cell.length_a   1.000
_cell.length_b   1.000
_cell.length_c   1.000
_cell.angle_alpha   90.00
_cell.angle_beta   90.00
_cell.angle_gamma   90.00
#
_symmetry.space_group_name_H-M   'P 1'
#
loop_
_entity.id
_entity.type
_entity.pdbx_description
1 polymer ?
#
loop_
_entity_poly.entity_id
_entity_poly.type
_entity_poly.pdbx_seq_one_letter_code
_entity_poly.pdbx_strand_id
1 'polypeptide(L)'
;MLQTTAAVICGEKDVRLRTFDLPQISDDELLVKNISNSICLSTYKAALLGSKHKRVPENIDEVPVMTGHEYAGVIVEVGANLRDKYKSGEPFVLQPAMGLPTGYSPGYSYETFGGNATYSIIPKVAIDLGCVLPYKSTYYANASLAEPMSCIIGAFHASYHTTPYVYEHEMGIKEGGSLALLACAVLWVSVLSITLSTVQ
;
A
#
# COMPACT_ATOMS: atom_id res chain seq x y z
N MET A 1 -10.77 15.31 -20.07
CA MET A 1 -9.81 15.09 -18.97
C MET A 1 -10.60 14.67 -17.75
N LEU A 2 -10.09 13.71 -16.98
CA LEU A 2 -10.74 13.21 -15.77
C LEU A 2 -10.17 13.94 -14.56
N GLN A 3 -11.01 14.53 -13.72
CA GLN A 3 -10.57 15.17 -12.48
C GLN A 3 -10.43 14.18 -11.33
N THR A 4 -9.40 14.39 -10.52
CA THR A 4 -9.21 13.72 -9.23
C THR A 4 -9.08 14.73 -8.10
N THR A 5 -9.62 14.41 -6.94
CA THR A 5 -9.33 15.12 -5.69
C THR A 5 -8.46 14.22 -4.82
N ALA A 6 -7.33 14.73 -4.34
CA ALA A 6 -6.38 13.97 -3.54
C ALA A 6 -5.80 14.76 -2.36
N ALA A 7 -5.46 14.05 -1.29
CA ALA A 7 -4.63 14.58 -0.21
C ALA A 7 -3.15 14.43 -0.59
N VAL A 8 -2.49 15.55 -0.82
CA VAL A 8 -1.10 15.60 -1.28
C VAL A 8 -0.17 16.22 -0.23
N ILE A 9 1.09 15.81 -0.24
CA ILE A 9 2.14 16.45 0.57
C ILE A 9 2.78 17.54 -0.28
N CYS A 10 2.69 18.80 0.17
CA CYS A 10 3.29 19.97 -0.49
C CYS A 10 4.56 20.46 0.22
N GLY A 11 4.88 19.92 1.39
CA GLY A 11 5.99 20.33 2.22
C GLY A 11 5.98 19.64 3.59
N GLU A 12 6.94 19.99 4.45
CA GLU A 12 6.97 19.52 5.84
C GLU A 12 5.73 19.99 6.61
N LYS A 13 4.96 19.05 7.15
CA LYS A 13 3.70 19.29 7.87
C LYS A 13 2.64 20.02 7.04
N ASP A 14 2.76 19.98 5.70
CA ASP A 14 1.83 20.62 4.78
C ASP A 14 1.15 19.57 3.89
N VAL A 15 -0.03 19.13 4.33
CA VAL A 15 -0.91 18.25 3.56
C VAL A 15 -2.14 19.02 3.14
N ARG A 16 -2.45 19.00 1.84
CA ARG A 16 -3.56 19.75 1.27
C ARG A 16 -4.45 18.85 0.43
N LEU A 17 -5.75 19.15 0.43
CA LEU A 17 -6.66 18.63 -0.59
C LEU A 17 -6.51 19.46 -1.86
N ARG A 18 -6.18 18.80 -2.97
CA ARG A 18 -6.12 19.42 -4.30
C ARG A 18 -7.05 18.69 -5.25
N THR A 19 -7.72 19.43 -6.13
CA THR A 19 -8.44 18.89 -7.28
C THR A 19 -7.71 19.29 -8.56
N PHE A 20 -7.42 18.33 -9.43
CA PHE A 20 -6.70 18.55 -10.67
C PHE A 20 -7.05 17.50 -11.73
N ASP A 21 -6.74 17.82 -12.98
CA ASP A 21 -6.92 16.89 -14.09
C ASP A 21 -5.80 15.84 -14.11
N LEU A 22 -6.18 14.56 -14.17
CA LEU A 22 -5.25 13.48 -14.43
C LEU A 22 -4.86 13.48 -15.91
N PRO A 23 -3.58 13.19 -16.23
CA PRO A 23 -3.18 12.94 -17.62
C PRO A 23 -3.90 11.69 -18.15
N GLN A 24 -3.95 11.56 -19.47
CA GLN A 24 -4.39 10.31 -20.09
C GLN A 24 -3.38 9.21 -19.76
N ILE A 25 -3.88 8.00 -19.50
CA ILE A 25 -3.01 6.84 -19.28
C ILE A 25 -2.31 6.45 -20.59
N SER A 26 -1.10 5.92 -20.47
CA SER A 26 -0.43 5.25 -21.57
C SER A 26 -0.94 3.82 -21.78
N ASP A 27 -0.46 3.16 -22.83
CA ASP A 27 -0.80 1.77 -23.14
C ASP A 27 -0.34 0.75 -22.09
N ASP A 28 0.55 1.15 -21.17
CA ASP A 28 1.13 0.31 -20.12
C ASP A 28 0.68 0.72 -18.70
N GLU A 29 -0.37 1.52 -18.58
CA GLU A 29 -0.87 2.03 -17.31
C GLU A 29 -2.33 1.63 -17.07
N LEU A 30 -2.76 1.75 -15.81
CA LEU A 30 -4.15 1.57 -15.42
C LEU A 30 -4.68 2.86 -14.81
N LEU A 31 -5.87 3.27 -15.22
CA LEU A 31 -6.65 4.27 -14.50
C LEU A 31 -7.53 3.54 -13.50
N VAL A 32 -7.51 3.96 -12.23
CA VAL A 32 -8.31 3.35 -11.18
C VAL A 32 -9.14 4.38 -10.42
N LYS A 33 -10.31 3.94 -9.94
CA LYS A 33 -11.12 4.64 -8.96
C LYS A 33 -10.85 4.03 -7.59
N ASN A 34 -10.34 4.83 -6.66
CA ASN A 34 -10.10 4.35 -5.30
C ASN A 34 -11.41 4.36 -4.52
N ILE A 35 -11.69 3.27 -3.83
CA ILE A 35 -12.94 3.10 -3.05
C ILE A 35 -12.64 3.13 -1.56
N SER A 36 -11.53 2.52 -1.14
CA SER A 36 -11.10 2.51 0.25
C SER A 36 -9.59 2.64 0.33
N ASN A 37 -9.11 3.44 1.27
CA ASN A 37 -7.72 3.50 1.70
C ASN A 37 -7.69 3.51 3.23
N SER A 38 -6.92 2.62 3.86
CA SER A 38 -6.60 2.71 5.28
C SER A 38 -5.37 3.59 5.51
N ILE A 39 -5.16 4.03 6.76
CA ILE A 39 -4.10 4.98 7.10
C ILE A 39 -3.24 4.41 8.22
N CYS A 40 -1.95 4.24 7.93
CA CYS A 40 -0.92 3.96 8.92
C CYS A 40 -0.15 5.22 9.36
N LEU A 41 0.51 5.11 10.50
CA LEU A 41 1.46 6.09 11.04
C LEU A 41 2.58 6.45 10.05
N SER A 42 2.88 5.55 9.11
CA SER A 42 3.84 5.79 8.04
C SER A 42 3.44 6.98 7.14
N THR A 43 2.14 7.18 6.87
CA THR A 43 1.62 8.36 6.16
C THR A 43 1.84 9.63 6.98
N TYR A 44 1.57 9.58 8.30
CA TYR A 44 1.84 10.71 9.20
C TYR A 44 3.33 11.06 9.25
N LYS A 45 4.21 10.05 9.30
CA LYS A 45 5.66 10.25 9.25
C LYS A 45 6.11 10.92 7.96
N ALA A 46 5.55 10.55 6.82
CA ALA A 46 5.84 11.21 5.54
C ALA A 46 5.35 12.66 5.54
N ALA A 47 4.12 12.92 5.99
CA ALA A 47 3.59 14.28 6.12
C ALA A 47 4.44 15.15 7.07
N LEU A 48 4.93 14.58 8.17
CA LEU A 48 5.76 15.29 9.15
C LEU A 48 7.13 15.70 8.57
N LEU A 49 7.73 14.84 7.76
CA LEU A 49 9.10 15.00 7.25
C LEU A 49 9.18 15.62 5.85
N GLY A 50 8.10 15.61 5.06
CA GLY A 50 8.13 16.10 3.67
C GLY A 50 9.31 15.50 2.90
N SER A 51 10.05 16.34 2.17
CA SER A 51 11.27 15.98 1.42
C SER A 51 12.38 15.33 2.26
N LYS A 52 12.37 15.44 3.60
CA LYS A 52 13.32 14.74 4.47
C LYS A 52 12.99 13.25 4.64
N HIS A 53 11.82 12.80 4.19
CA HIS A 53 11.46 11.40 4.20
C HIS A 53 12.11 10.68 3.01
N LYS A 54 12.82 9.56 3.26
CA LYS A 54 13.55 8.80 2.23
C LYS A 54 12.76 8.49 0.94
N ARG A 55 11.44 8.31 1.05
CA ARG A 55 10.57 7.95 -0.09
C ARG A 55 9.86 9.14 -0.75
N VAL A 56 9.94 10.33 -0.17
CA VAL A 56 9.27 11.53 -0.66
C VAL A 56 10.29 12.34 -1.49
N PRO A 57 9.98 12.71 -2.75
CA PRO A 57 10.87 13.49 -3.60
C PRO A 57 11.24 14.84 -2.99
N GLU A 58 12.34 15.43 -3.45
CA GLU A 58 12.81 16.70 -2.90
C GLU A 58 11.95 17.89 -3.34
N ASN A 59 11.35 17.82 -4.53
CA ASN A 59 10.63 18.90 -5.22
C ASN A 59 9.10 18.88 -5.01
N ILE A 60 8.62 18.44 -3.84
CA ILE A 60 7.18 18.35 -3.53
C ILE A 60 6.47 19.71 -3.42
N ASP A 61 7.22 20.81 -3.36
CA ASP A 61 6.70 22.17 -3.47
C ASP A 61 6.28 22.52 -4.91
N GLU A 62 6.93 21.91 -5.90
CA GLU A 62 6.60 22.05 -7.33
C GLU A 62 5.66 20.94 -7.81
N VAL A 63 5.96 19.69 -7.44
CA VAL A 63 5.23 18.48 -7.83
C VAL A 63 4.77 17.72 -6.58
N PRO A 64 3.69 18.17 -5.91
CA PRO A 64 3.16 17.51 -4.73
C PRO A 64 2.77 16.05 -4.99
N VAL A 65 3.07 15.18 -4.04
CA VAL A 65 2.82 13.74 -4.14
C VAL A 65 1.51 13.33 -3.46
N MET A 66 0.75 12.43 -4.08
CA MET A 66 -0.42 11.82 -3.44
C MET A 66 -0.02 10.98 -2.24
N THR A 67 -0.87 10.97 -1.21
CA THR A 67 -0.74 10.07 -0.06
C THR A 67 -1.58 8.80 -0.21
N GLY A 68 -1.35 7.80 0.66
CA GLY A 68 -2.13 6.56 0.73
C GLY A 68 -1.50 5.39 -0.04
N HIS A 69 -1.17 4.31 0.68
CA HIS A 69 -0.53 3.10 0.14
C HIS A 69 -1.29 1.81 0.47
N GLU A 70 -2.42 1.92 1.17
CA GLU A 70 -3.19 0.79 1.69
C GLU A 70 -4.58 0.83 1.08
N TYR A 71 -4.67 0.71 -0.25
CA TYR A 71 -5.91 0.99 -0.96
C TYR A 71 -6.36 -0.06 -1.95
N ALA A 72 -7.66 -0.02 -2.19
CA ALA A 72 -8.37 -0.89 -3.09
C ALA A 72 -9.45 -0.11 -3.83
N GLY A 73 -9.84 -0.61 -4.99
CA GLY A 73 -10.80 0.07 -5.82
C GLY A 73 -11.14 -0.70 -7.08
N VAL A 74 -11.55 0.04 -8.11
CA VAL A 74 -12.00 -0.53 -9.39
C VAL A 74 -11.12 -0.01 -10.51
N ILE A 75 -10.71 -0.90 -11.41
CA ILE A 75 -10.02 -0.53 -12.65
C ILE A 75 -11.03 0.13 -13.59
N VAL A 76 -10.77 1.37 -14.00
CA VAL A 76 -11.67 2.16 -14.85
C VAL A 76 -11.25 2.09 -16.31
N GLU A 77 -9.95 2.20 -16.58
CA GLU A 77 -9.39 2.14 -17.92
C GLU A 77 -8.11 1.30 -17.91
N VAL A 78 -7.91 0.55 -19.00
CA VAL A 78 -6.79 -0.38 -19.16
C VAL A 78 -6.03 0.01 -20.43
N GLY A 79 -4.74 0.34 -20.27
CA GLY A 79 -3.83 0.57 -21.38
C GLY A 79 -3.80 -0.60 -22.36
N ALA A 80 -3.58 -0.33 -23.64
CA ALA A 80 -3.74 -1.32 -24.69
C ALA A 80 -2.93 -2.62 -24.47
N ASN A 81 -1.72 -2.51 -23.93
CA ASN A 81 -0.80 -3.65 -23.72
C ASN A 81 -1.18 -4.51 -22.51
N LEU A 82 -2.14 -4.07 -21.70
CA LEU A 82 -2.53 -4.70 -20.44
C LEU A 82 -3.85 -5.46 -20.50
N ARG A 83 -4.56 -5.37 -21.63
CA ARG A 83 -5.94 -5.90 -21.79
C ARG A 83 -6.06 -7.41 -21.68
N ASP A 84 -4.96 -8.14 -21.90
CA ASP A 84 -4.93 -9.60 -21.69
C ASP A 84 -4.89 -9.99 -20.21
N LYS A 85 -4.46 -9.06 -19.33
CA LYS A 85 -4.27 -9.30 -17.90
C LYS A 85 -5.33 -8.63 -17.02
N TYR A 86 -5.84 -7.46 -17.43
CA TYR A 86 -6.79 -6.68 -16.64
C TYR A 86 -7.99 -6.24 -17.48
N LYS A 87 -9.13 -6.04 -16.80
CA LYS A 87 -10.35 -5.53 -17.44
C LYS A 87 -10.92 -4.35 -16.66
N SER A 88 -11.52 -3.42 -17.40
CA SER A 88 -12.32 -2.36 -16.79
C SER A 88 -13.49 -2.96 -16.01
N GLY A 89 -13.79 -2.38 -14.85
CA GLY A 89 -14.78 -2.86 -13.90
C GLY A 89 -14.25 -3.87 -12.87
N GLU A 90 -13.03 -4.39 -13.02
CA GLU A 90 -12.47 -5.36 -12.07
C GLU A 90 -12.05 -4.69 -10.76
N PRO A 91 -12.43 -5.26 -9.60
CA PRO A 91 -11.88 -4.83 -8.32
C PRO A 91 -10.42 -5.24 -8.18
N PHE A 92 -9.62 -4.36 -7.58
CA PHE A 92 -8.23 -4.62 -7.25
C PHE A 92 -7.92 -4.24 -5.81
N VAL A 93 -6.85 -4.82 -5.29
CA VAL A 93 -6.15 -4.36 -4.09
C VAL A 93 -4.69 -4.10 -4.42
N LEU A 94 -4.14 -3.01 -3.90
CA LEU A 94 -2.75 -2.65 -4.15
C LEU A 94 -1.82 -3.30 -3.10
N GLN A 95 -0.76 -3.92 -3.60
CA GLN A 95 0.44 -4.20 -2.83
C GLN A 95 1.40 -3.02 -3.04
N PRO A 96 1.87 -2.32 -1.99
CA PRO A 96 2.69 -1.11 -2.18
C PRO A 96 4.20 -1.35 -2.14
N ALA A 97 4.67 -2.51 -1.70
CA ALA A 97 6.09 -2.79 -1.54
C ALA A 97 6.74 -3.14 -2.90
N MET A 98 7.15 -2.11 -3.64
CA MET A 98 7.74 -2.23 -4.97
C MET A 98 9.22 -2.64 -4.98
N GLY A 99 9.92 -2.61 -3.84
CA GLY A 99 11.33 -3.06 -3.76
C GLY A 99 12.34 -2.26 -4.60
N LEU A 100 11.97 -1.06 -5.06
CA LEU A 100 12.84 -0.23 -5.90
C LEU A 100 14.09 0.24 -5.14
N PRO A 101 15.26 0.35 -5.79
CA PRO A 101 16.47 0.90 -5.16
C PRO A 101 16.27 2.31 -4.57
N THR A 102 15.43 3.13 -5.22
CA THR A 102 15.04 4.46 -4.74
C THR A 102 14.17 4.43 -3.49
N GLY A 103 13.53 3.30 -3.21
CA GLY A 103 12.49 3.15 -2.19
C GLY A 103 11.15 3.77 -2.58
N TYR A 104 10.95 4.16 -3.85
CA TYR A 104 9.70 4.77 -4.30
C TYR A 104 8.54 3.79 -4.17
N SER A 105 7.38 4.34 -3.81
CA SER A 105 6.16 3.57 -3.52
C SER A 105 4.91 4.44 -3.67
N PRO A 106 3.73 3.85 -3.93
CA PRO A 106 2.45 4.57 -3.91
C PRO A 106 2.28 5.34 -2.61
N GLY A 107 1.64 6.51 -2.66
CA GLY A 107 1.34 7.28 -1.46
C GLY A 107 2.52 8.00 -0.81
N TYR A 108 3.68 8.01 -1.47
CA TYR A 108 4.89 8.73 -1.04
C TYR A 108 5.59 9.47 -2.18
N SER A 109 5.59 8.89 -3.38
CA SER A 109 6.62 9.23 -4.38
C SER A 109 6.10 9.83 -5.68
N TYR A 110 4.78 9.85 -5.87
CA TYR A 110 4.18 10.09 -7.18
C TYR A 110 3.04 11.10 -7.07
N GLU A 111 2.93 11.99 -8.07
CA GLU A 111 1.84 12.96 -8.17
C GLU A 111 0.49 12.30 -8.45
N THR A 112 0.46 11.17 -9.15
CA THR A 112 -0.79 10.54 -9.64
C THR A 112 -1.05 9.14 -9.08
N PHE A 113 -0.18 8.62 -8.21
CA PHE A 113 -0.25 7.25 -7.70
C PHE A 113 -0.29 7.20 -6.16
N GLY A 114 -1.51 7.17 -5.61
CA GLY A 114 -1.76 7.06 -4.16
C GLY A 114 -3.24 6.93 -3.82
N GLY A 115 -3.55 6.23 -2.72
CA GLY A 115 -4.90 5.82 -2.33
C GLY A 115 -5.79 6.90 -1.73
N ASN A 116 -5.22 7.97 -1.16
CA ASN A 116 -5.99 9.12 -0.66
C ASN A 116 -6.35 10.07 -1.81
N ALA A 117 -6.95 9.52 -2.86
CA ALA A 117 -7.39 10.21 -4.05
C ALA A 117 -8.69 9.59 -4.56
N THR A 118 -9.52 10.34 -5.28
CA THR A 118 -10.73 9.76 -5.91
C THR A 118 -10.38 8.84 -7.08
N TYR A 119 -9.34 9.21 -7.84
CA TYR A 119 -8.78 8.45 -8.95
C TYR A 119 -7.26 8.52 -8.93
N SER A 120 -6.62 7.47 -9.43
CA SER A 120 -5.16 7.38 -9.52
C SER A 120 -4.74 6.65 -10.80
N ILE A 121 -3.51 6.86 -11.21
CA ILE A 121 -2.87 6.13 -12.30
C ILE A 121 -1.88 5.17 -11.67
N ILE A 122 -2.03 3.87 -11.96
CA ILE A 122 -1.04 2.86 -11.55
C ILE A 122 0.01 2.79 -12.67
N PRO A 123 1.27 3.14 -12.38
CA PRO A 123 2.31 3.20 -13.39
C PRO A 123 2.77 1.80 -13.80
N LYS A 124 3.30 1.67 -15.02
CA LYS A 124 3.89 0.44 -15.57
C LYS A 124 4.79 -0.28 -14.57
N VAL A 125 5.68 0.44 -13.89
CA VAL A 125 6.62 -0.15 -12.93
C VAL A 125 5.93 -0.94 -11.81
N ALA A 126 4.80 -0.47 -11.28
CA ALA A 126 4.05 -1.19 -10.25
C ALA A 126 3.34 -2.42 -10.85
N ILE A 127 2.84 -2.29 -12.08
CA ILE A 127 2.13 -3.35 -12.79
C ILE A 127 3.08 -4.51 -13.14
N ASP A 128 4.28 -4.20 -13.64
CA ASP A 128 5.33 -5.15 -13.99
C ASP A 128 5.81 -5.92 -12.75
N LEU A 129 5.84 -5.27 -11.58
CA LEU A 129 6.17 -5.88 -10.29
C LEU A 129 5.02 -6.69 -9.67
N GLY A 130 3.85 -6.74 -10.31
CA GLY A 130 2.70 -7.49 -9.81
C GLY A 130 2.00 -6.84 -8.62
N CYS A 131 2.12 -5.51 -8.45
CA CYS A 131 1.53 -4.79 -7.34
C CYS A 131 -0.02 -4.71 -7.39
N VAL A 132 -0.62 -4.98 -8.54
CA VAL A 132 -2.08 -4.92 -8.74
C VAL A 132 -2.66 -6.32 -8.60
N LEU A 133 -3.25 -6.61 -7.44
CA LEU A 133 -3.76 -7.94 -7.13
C LEU A 133 -5.28 -8.00 -7.38
N PRO A 134 -5.80 -9.11 -7.95
CA PRO A 134 -7.22 -9.27 -8.17
C PRO A 134 -7.96 -9.37 -6.83
N TYR A 135 -9.08 -8.66 -6.71
CA TYR A 135 -9.94 -8.73 -5.53
C TYR A 135 -11.33 -9.27 -5.91
N LYS A 136 -11.74 -10.36 -5.25
CA LYS A 136 -13.01 -11.07 -5.56
C LYS A 136 -14.05 -10.89 -4.46
N SER A 137 -14.30 -9.65 -4.06
CA SER A 137 -15.34 -9.30 -3.09
C SER A 137 -15.80 -7.86 -3.29
N THR A 138 -16.88 -7.48 -2.62
CA THR A 138 -17.50 -6.15 -2.70
C THR A 138 -17.17 -5.26 -1.51
N TYR A 139 -16.50 -5.79 -0.47
CA TYR A 139 -16.21 -5.06 0.76
C TYR A 139 -14.77 -4.51 0.80
N TYR A 140 -14.58 -3.36 0.16
CA TYR A 140 -13.26 -2.73 -0.05
C TYR A 140 -12.52 -2.36 1.24
N ALA A 141 -13.19 -2.21 2.38
CA ALA A 141 -12.52 -1.96 3.65
C ALA A 141 -11.64 -3.16 4.09
N ASN A 142 -12.04 -4.40 3.78
CA ASN A 142 -11.15 -5.55 4.01
C ASN A 142 -10.00 -5.59 3.02
N ALA A 143 -10.22 -5.11 1.79
CA ALA A 143 -9.17 -5.06 0.78
C ALA A 143 -8.08 -4.06 1.16
N SER A 144 -8.42 -2.85 1.60
CA SER A 144 -7.44 -1.85 2.05
C SER A 144 -6.59 -2.35 3.23
N LEU A 145 -7.16 -3.18 4.10
CA LEU A 145 -6.42 -3.84 5.19
C LEU A 145 -5.44 -4.93 4.73
N ALA A 146 -5.42 -5.34 3.45
CA ALA A 146 -4.50 -6.38 2.98
C ALA A 146 -3.03 -5.99 3.16
N GLU A 147 -2.69 -4.71 2.99
CA GLU A 147 -1.34 -4.19 3.19
C GLU A 147 -0.88 -4.36 4.64
N PRO A 148 -1.58 -3.83 5.67
CA PRO A 148 -1.13 -3.99 7.04
C PRO A 148 -1.17 -5.45 7.49
N MET A 149 -2.10 -6.25 6.95
CA MET A 149 -2.12 -7.70 7.17
C MET A 149 -0.85 -8.38 6.63
N SER A 150 -0.39 -7.98 5.44
CA SER A 150 0.84 -8.53 4.85
C SER A 150 2.07 -8.22 5.70
N CYS A 151 2.13 -7.04 6.33
CA CYS A 151 3.18 -6.67 7.27
C CYS A 151 3.19 -7.58 8.51
N ILE A 152 2.01 -7.89 9.06
CA ILE A 152 1.87 -8.80 10.22
C ILE A 152 2.32 -10.21 9.88
N ILE A 153 1.85 -10.74 8.74
CA ILE A 153 2.23 -12.09 8.26
C ILE A 153 3.74 -12.16 8.03
N GLY A 154 4.31 -11.14 7.40
CA GLY A 154 5.76 -11.04 7.19
C GLY A 154 6.54 -11.03 8.51
N ALA A 155 6.05 -10.30 9.53
CA ALA A 155 6.66 -10.27 10.86
C ALA A 155 6.63 -11.65 11.55
N PHE A 156 5.54 -12.40 11.39
CA PHE A 156 5.47 -13.77 11.91
C PHE A 156 6.41 -14.72 11.19
N HIS A 157 6.54 -14.65 9.87
CA HIS A 157 7.54 -15.44 9.14
C HIS A 157 8.98 -15.09 9.52
N ALA A 158 9.24 -13.83 9.94
CA ALA A 158 10.54 -13.37 10.39
C ALA A 158 10.81 -13.63 11.89
N SER A 159 9.79 -14.04 12.65
CA SER A 159 9.96 -14.44 14.04
C SER A 159 10.69 -15.78 14.10
N TYR A 160 11.46 -16.01 15.16
CA TYR A 160 12.19 -17.27 15.34
C TYR A 160 12.42 -17.60 16.82
N HIS A 161 12.69 -18.88 17.07
CA HIS A 161 13.03 -19.42 18.37
C HIS A 161 14.41 -20.07 18.31
N THR A 162 15.06 -20.15 19.46
CA THR A 162 16.36 -20.80 19.60
C THR A 162 16.32 -21.78 20.75
N THR A 163 17.10 -22.85 20.61
CA THR A 163 17.36 -23.79 21.69
C THR A 163 18.80 -23.56 22.20
N PRO A 164 19.04 -23.44 23.52
CA PRO A 164 20.39 -23.25 24.03
C PRO A 164 21.37 -24.29 23.47
N TYR A 165 22.54 -23.81 23.00
CA TYR A 165 23.59 -24.62 22.36
C TYR A 165 23.24 -25.22 20.99
N VAL A 166 22.08 -24.87 20.42
CA VAL A 166 21.71 -25.17 19.03
C VAL A 166 21.79 -23.88 18.22
N TYR A 167 22.56 -23.89 17.13
CA TYR A 167 22.83 -22.71 16.30
C TYR A 167 21.92 -22.62 15.06
N GLU A 168 20.79 -23.33 15.09
CA GLU A 168 19.74 -23.30 14.07
C GLU A 168 18.54 -22.52 14.61
N HIS A 169 17.90 -21.73 13.75
CA HIS A 169 16.71 -20.96 14.09
C HIS A 169 15.45 -21.71 13.69
N GLU A 170 14.53 -21.87 14.64
CA GLU A 170 13.18 -22.36 14.38
C GLU A 170 12.30 -21.18 13.98
N MET A 171 12.17 -20.95 12.68
CA MET A 171 11.42 -19.82 12.11
C MET A 171 9.90 -19.95 12.33
N GLY A 172 9.21 -18.82 12.33
CA GLY A 172 7.76 -18.75 12.52
C GLY A 172 7.36 -18.61 13.98
N ILE A 173 6.05 -18.80 14.22
CA ILE A 173 5.47 -18.86 15.56
C ILE A 173 5.50 -20.31 16.08
N LYS A 174 5.51 -20.49 17.41
CA LYS A 174 5.55 -21.81 18.05
C LYS A 174 4.16 -22.32 18.40
N GLU A 175 3.82 -23.52 17.94
CA GLU A 175 2.59 -24.22 18.33
C GLU A 175 2.56 -24.47 19.86
N GLY A 176 1.43 -24.16 20.50
CA GLY A 176 1.30 -24.20 21.96
C GLY A 176 2.20 -23.21 22.71
N GLY A 177 2.85 -22.28 21.99
CA GLY A 177 3.71 -21.24 22.56
C GLY A 177 2.93 -20.07 23.15
N SER A 178 3.67 -19.16 23.79
CA SER A 178 3.13 -17.90 24.31
C SER A 178 3.54 -16.74 23.40
N LEU A 179 2.58 -15.87 23.08
CA LEU A 179 2.81 -14.66 22.29
C LEU A 179 2.64 -13.42 23.17
N ALA A 180 3.65 -12.54 23.18
CA ALA A 180 3.55 -11.23 23.81
C ALA A 180 3.41 -10.16 22.72
N LEU A 181 2.39 -9.32 22.85
CA LEU A 181 2.14 -8.23 21.91
C LEU A 181 2.47 -6.89 22.57
N LEU A 182 3.44 -6.17 22.01
CA LEU A 182 3.92 -4.90 22.55
C LEU A 182 3.34 -3.73 21.76
N ALA A 183 2.89 -2.68 22.47
CA ALA A 183 2.33 -1.46 21.88
C ALA A 183 1.16 -1.73 20.89
N CYS A 184 0.18 -2.50 21.35
CA CYS A 184 -0.98 -2.96 20.59
C CYS A 184 -2.00 -1.86 20.26
N ALA A 185 -1.72 -1.07 19.23
CA ALA A 185 -2.71 -0.21 18.60
C ALA A 185 -3.53 -1.02 17.56
N VAL A 186 -4.01 -0.38 16.50
CA VAL A 186 -5.06 -0.84 15.56
C VAL A 186 -4.91 -2.27 15.00
N LEU A 187 -3.70 -2.84 14.96
CA LEU A 187 -3.43 -4.14 14.34
C LEU A 187 -3.58 -5.36 15.27
N TRP A 188 -3.82 -5.17 16.57
CA TRP A 188 -3.79 -6.27 17.54
C TRP A 188 -4.84 -7.37 17.28
N VAL A 189 -6.04 -7.01 16.82
CA VAL A 189 -7.11 -7.98 16.49
C VAL A 189 -6.69 -8.88 15.33
N SER A 190 -6.02 -8.31 14.33
CA SER A 190 -5.49 -9.05 13.19
C SER A 190 -4.41 -10.04 13.59
N VAL A 191 -3.50 -9.62 14.47
CA VAL A 191 -2.43 -10.46 15.04
C VAL A 191 -3.03 -11.65 15.78
N LEU A 192 -4.04 -11.42 16.63
CA LEU A 192 -4.76 -12.49 17.31
C LEU A 192 -5.47 -13.44 16.35
N SER A 193 -6.14 -12.90 15.33
CA SER A 193 -6.88 -13.71 14.35
C SER A 193 -5.94 -14.67 13.61
N ILE A 194 -4.78 -14.19 13.15
CA ILE A 194 -3.77 -15.04 12.50
C ILE A 194 -3.23 -16.07 13.48
N THR A 195 -2.87 -15.65 14.70
CA THR A 195 -2.32 -16.57 15.72
C THR A 195 -3.29 -17.69 16.03
N LEU A 196 -4.58 -17.39 16.17
CA LEU A 196 -5.60 -18.40 16.43
C LEU A 196 -5.86 -19.34 15.24
N SER A 197 -5.67 -18.87 14.01
CA SER A 197 -5.88 -19.68 12.80
C SER A 197 -4.67 -20.52 12.39
N THR A 198 -3.48 -20.23 12.90
CA THR A 198 -2.25 -21.02 12.65
C THR A 198 -2.02 -22.12 13.69
N VAL A 199 -2.89 -22.20 14.70
CA VAL A 199 -2.83 -23.15 15.83
C VAL A 199 -4.04 -24.11 15.80
N GLN A 200 -4.71 -24.23 14.64
CA GLN A 200 -5.69 -25.28 14.33
C GLN A 200 -5.11 -26.23 13.29
#